data_AF-A0A0F9CGR6-F1
#
_entry.id   AF-A0A0F9CGR6-F1
#
_cell.length_a   1.000
_cell.length_b   1.000
_cell.length_c   1.000
_cell.angle_alpha   90.00
_cell.angle_beta   90.00
_cell.angle_gamma   90.00
#
_symmetry.space_group_name_H-M   'P 1'
#
loop_
_entity.id
_entity.type
_entity.pdbx_description
1 polymer ?
#
loop_
_entity_poly.entity_id
_entity_poly.type
_entity_poly.pdbx_seq_one_letter_code
_entity_poly.pdbx_strand_id
1 'polypeptide(L)'
;MKTINPTLQQCKDAGIVLGIVERHSTIWYEHYAPQGFCFSSGVPMADLRLAMQRHKNNGVLAGLVEKASKIKTPEQKTKLQALERKKEIQRIRDNYQEYLESKTTPALQDLRKDKGHISMSHWLIDEILAKRKK
;
A
#
# COMPACT_ATOMS: atom_id res chain seq x y z
N MET A 1 31.02 -18.55 15.64
CA MET A 1 29.96 -18.56 14.62
C MET A 1 30.50 -17.85 13.38
N LYS A 2 30.27 -18.40 12.17
CA LYS A 2 30.66 -17.73 10.92
C LYS A 2 29.59 -16.71 10.54
N THR A 3 30.01 -15.49 10.17
CA THR A 3 29.11 -14.44 9.66
C THR A 3 28.97 -14.59 8.15
N ILE A 4 27.80 -14.25 7.61
CA ILE A 4 27.55 -14.19 6.17
C ILE A 4 28.33 -13.02 5.54
N ASN A 5 28.74 -13.17 4.29
CA ASN A 5 29.30 -12.06 3.51
C ASN A 5 28.60 -11.99 2.14
N PRO A 6 27.30 -11.65 2.11
CA PRO A 6 26.54 -11.59 0.87
C PRO A 6 27.00 -10.41 0.01
N THR A 7 26.87 -10.56 -1.30
CA THR A 7 26.95 -9.44 -2.24
C THR A 7 25.65 -8.65 -2.26
N LEU A 8 25.70 -7.40 -2.77
CA LEU A 8 24.50 -6.58 -2.95
C LEU A 8 23.43 -7.29 -3.80
N GLN A 9 23.84 -8.01 -4.85
CA GLN A 9 22.90 -8.74 -5.70
C GLN A 9 22.20 -9.86 -4.92
N GLN A 10 22.94 -10.63 -4.10
CA GLN A 10 22.35 -11.66 -3.24
C GLN A 10 21.34 -11.07 -2.23
N CYS A 11 21.58 -9.87 -1.72
CA CYS A 11 20.62 -9.15 -0.88
C CYS A 11 19.35 -8.75 -1.66
N LYS A 12 19.49 -8.29 -2.90
CA LYS A 12 18.34 -7.96 -3.76
C LYS A 12 17.49 -9.19 -4.07
N ASP A 13 18.13 -10.29 -4.46
CA ASP A 13 17.46 -11.55 -4.77
C ASP A 13 16.73 -12.11 -3.54
N ALA A 14 17.37 -12.08 -2.38
CA ALA A 14 16.74 -12.44 -1.11
C ALA A 14 15.57 -11.51 -0.77
N GLY A 15 15.71 -10.21 -1.04
CA GLY A 15 14.64 -9.23 -0.87
C GLY A 15 13.40 -9.54 -1.69
N ILE A 16 13.54 -9.91 -2.96
CA ILE A 16 12.42 -10.30 -3.83
C ILE A 16 11.62 -11.46 -3.21
N VAL A 17 12.32 -12.51 -2.77
CA VAL A 17 11.70 -13.68 -2.11
C VAL A 17 10.94 -13.29 -0.83
N LEU A 18 11.44 -12.30 -0.10
CA LEU A 18 10.86 -11.83 1.15
C LEU A 18 9.81 -10.71 0.96
N GLY A 19 9.49 -10.32 -0.28
CA GLY A 19 8.59 -9.20 -0.58
C GLY A 19 9.13 -7.85 -0.09
N ILE A 20 10.46 -7.68 -0.10
CA ILE A 20 11.16 -6.44 0.23
C ILE A 20 11.47 -5.71 -1.08
N VAL A 21 11.06 -4.45 -1.18
CA VAL A 21 11.34 -3.60 -2.35
C VAL A 21 12.86 -3.49 -2.56
N GLU A 22 13.32 -3.51 -3.81
CA GLU A 22 14.75 -3.51 -4.14
C GLU A 22 15.55 -2.42 -3.42
N ARG A 23 15.01 -1.19 -3.37
CA ARG A 23 15.62 -0.06 -2.64
C ARG A 23 15.92 -0.39 -1.17
N HIS A 24 15.04 -1.14 -0.51
CA HIS A 24 15.19 -1.53 0.89
C HIS A 24 16.27 -2.62 1.06
N SER A 25 16.40 -3.51 0.09
CA SER A 25 17.51 -4.48 0.05
C SER A 25 18.86 -3.78 -0.08
N THR A 26 18.94 -2.72 -0.90
CA THR A 26 20.14 -1.87 -1.01
C THR A 26 20.47 -1.17 0.30
N ILE A 27 19.49 -0.52 0.93
CA ILE A 27 19.67 0.16 2.22
C ILE A 27 20.15 -0.82 3.30
N TRP A 28 19.57 -2.03 3.32
CA TRP A 28 20.00 -3.07 4.25
C TRP A 28 21.47 -3.44 4.05
N TYR A 29 21.89 -3.65 2.81
CA TYR A 29 23.27 -3.98 2.47
C TYR A 29 24.24 -2.87 2.89
N GLU A 30 23.93 -1.62 2.54
CA GLU A 30 24.76 -0.45 2.89
C GLU A 30 24.90 -0.24 4.40
N HIS A 31 23.87 -0.60 5.17
CA HIS A 31 23.92 -0.51 6.62
C HIS A 31 24.82 -1.60 7.23
N TYR A 32 24.75 -2.84 6.73
CA TYR A 32 25.39 -3.99 7.37
C TYR A 32 26.77 -4.36 6.80
N ALA A 33 27.06 -4.04 5.53
CA ALA A 33 28.34 -4.36 4.91
C ALA A 33 29.55 -3.72 5.63
N PRO A 34 29.51 -2.43 6.03
CA PRO A 34 30.64 -1.80 6.73
C PRO A 34 30.93 -2.39 8.11
N GLN A 35 29.92 -3.00 8.75
CA GLN A 35 30.02 -3.62 10.07
C GLN A 35 30.16 -5.15 10.00
N GLY A 36 30.51 -5.70 8.84
CA GLY A 36 30.77 -7.12 8.65
C GLY A 36 29.55 -8.01 8.87
N PHE A 37 28.35 -7.53 8.55
CA PHE A 37 27.08 -8.25 8.73
C PHE A 37 26.85 -8.76 10.15
N CYS A 38 27.10 -7.90 11.13
CA CYS A 38 26.72 -8.11 12.53
C CYS A 38 25.46 -7.32 12.87
N PHE A 39 24.59 -7.86 13.73
CA PHE A 39 23.50 -7.08 14.32
C PHE A 39 24.05 -6.00 15.27
N SER A 40 23.22 -5.00 15.62
CA SER A 40 23.59 -3.95 16.59
C SER A 40 23.96 -4.50 17.97
N SER A 41 23.55 -5.73 18.29
CA SER A 41 23.96 -6.45 19.49
C SER A 41 25.35 -7.10 19.39
N GLY A 42 26.09 -6.88 18.30
CA GLY A 42 27.38 -7.52 18.02
C GLY A 42 27.28 -8.99 17.58
N VAL A 43 26.07 -9.53 17.42
CA VAL A 43 25.86 -10.93 17.04
C VAL A 43 26.05 -11.08 15.53
N PRO A 44 26.94 -11.98 15.06
CA PRO A 44 27.15 -12.22 13.63
C PRO A 44 25.89 -12.82 12.98
N MET A 45 25.57 -12.38 11.77
CA MET A 45 24.45 -12.93 11.00
C MET A 45 24.89 -14.25 10.35
N ALA A 46 24.21 -15.35 10.68
CA ALA A 46 24.54 -16.66 10.12
C ALA A 46 23.75 -17.00 8.84
N ASP A 47 22.61 -16.34 8.61
CA ASP A 47 21.73 -16.60 7.48
C ASP A 47 21.16 -15.28 6.93
N LEU A 48 21.29 -15.08 5.61
CA LEU A 48 20.86 -13.85 4.93
C LEU A 48 19.35 -13.65 4.98
N ARG A 49 18.57 -14.69 4.68
CA ARG A 49 17.11 -14.58 4.62
C ARG A 49 16.54 -14.32 6.00
N LEU A 50 17.02 -15.03 7.01
CA LEU A 50 16.62 -14.85 8.40
C LEU A 50 17.01 -13.45 8.90
N ALA A 51 18.21 -12.96 8.57
CA ALA A 51 18.66 -11.63 8.96
C ALA A 51 17.83 -10.52 8.32
N MET A 52 17.55 -10.62 7.02
CA MET A 52 16.70 -9.66 6.30
C MET A 52 15.25 -9.74 6.77
N GLN A 53 14.71 -10.94 7.03
CA GLN A 53 13.37 -11.12 7.59
C GLN A 53 13.27 -10.54 9.00
N ARG A 54 14.27 -10.77 9.85
CA ARG A 54 14.35 -10.17 11.20
C ARG A 54 14.39 -8.65 11.10
N HIS A 55 15.18 -8.11 10.18
CA HIS A 55 15.29 -6.67 9.99
C HIS A 55 14.01 -6.03 9.42
N LYS A 56 13.27 -6.74 8.55
CA LYS A 56 11.92 -6.40 8.09
C LYS A 56 10.93 -6.40 9.25
N ASN A 57 10.91 -7.45 10.07
CA ASN A 57 9.99 -7.62 11.20
C ASN A 57 10.25 -6.62 12.33
N ASN A 58 11.52 -6.30 12.59
CA ASN A 58 11.91 -5.34 13.64
C ASN A 58 11.63 -3.88 13.27
N GLY A 59 11.06 -3.61 12.08
CA GLY A 59 10.72 -2.26 11.66
C GLY A 59 11.92 -1.35 11.45
N VAL A 60 13.17 -1.83 11.49
CA VAL A 60 14.36 -0.99 11.21
C VAL A 60 14.39 -0.60 9.73
N LEU A 61 13.99 -1.54 8.86
CA LEU A 61 13.70 -1.19 7.47
C LEU A 61 12.52 -0.22 7.41
N ALA A 62 11.44 -0.43 8.17
CA ALA A 62 10.31 0.49 8.24
C ALA A 62 10.67 1.89 8.79
N GLY A 63 11.69 2.01 9.65
CA GLY A 63 12.22 3.27 10.15
C GLY A 63 13.11 4.00 9.14
N LEU A 64 13.78 3.26 8.26
CA LEU A 64 14.51 3.79 7.09
C LEU A 64 13.55 4.07 5.92
N VAL A 65 12.50 3.26 5.75
CA VAL A 65 11.33 3.55 4.92
C VAL A 65 10.69 4.83 5.43
N GLU A 66 10.49 5.00 6.74
CA GLU A 66 9.98 6.22 7.35
C GLU A 66 10.95 7.39 7.22
N LYS A 67 12.28 7.25 7.29
CA LYS A 67 13.17 8.38 6.99
C LYS A 67 13.18 8.73 5.49
N ALA A 68 12.87 7.77 4.62
CA ALA A 68 12.67 7.99 3.18
C ALA A 68 11.22 8.38 2.79
N SER A 69 10.24 8.23 3.68
CA SER A 69 8.78 8.44 3.43
C SER A 69 8.10 9.41 4.40
N LYS A 70 8.77 9.81 5.48
CA LYS A 70 8.59 11.09 6.18
C LYS A 70 9.38 12.08 5.34
N ILE A 71 8.73 12.78 4.43
CA ILE A 71 7.84 13.86 4.85
C ILE A 71 6.45 13.67 4.23
N LYS A 72 5.57 12.93 4.92
CA LYS A 72 4.12 13.16 4.87
C LYS A 72 3.55 13.32 6.29
N THR A 73 3.30 14.55 6.70
CA THR A 73 2.59 14.91 7.95
C THR A 73 1.23 14.20 8.04
N PRO A 74 0.60 14.08 9.23
CA PRO A 74 -0.77 13.59 9.36
C PRO A 74 -1.75 14.32 8.40
N GLU A 75 -1.57 15.62 8.22
CA GLU A 75 -2.31 16.39 7.21
C GLU A 75 -2.05 15.93 5.78
N GLN A 76 -0.82 15.56 5.42
CA GLN A 76 -0.49 15.05 4.09
C GLN A 76 -1.01 13.63 3.86
N LYS A 77 -1.11 12.79 4.91
CA LYS A 77 -1.81 11.50 4.85
C LYS A 77 -3.31 11.69 4.64
N THR A 78 -3.94 12.59 5.39
CA THR A 78 -5.36 12.95 5.22
C THR A 78 -5.63 13.53 3.84
N LYS A 79 -4.74 14.40 3.33
CA LYS A 79 -4.84 14.95 1.97
C LYS A 79 -4.70 13.87 0.90
N LEU A 80 -3.80 12.90 1.07
CA LEU A 80 -3.64 11.79 0.14
C LEU A 80 -4.87 10.87 0.13
N GLN A 81 -5.38 10.50 1.30
CA GLN A 81 -6.62 9.72 1.42
C GLN A 81 -7.81 10.45 0.81
N ALA A 82 -7.92 11.77 1.01
CA ALA A 82 -8.96 12.58 0.38
C ALA A 82 -8.82 12.59 -1.16
N LEU A 83 -7.59 12.63 -1.67
CA LEU A 83 -7.32 12.62 -3.11
C LEU A 83 -7.60 11.24 -3.74
N GLU A 84 -7.23 10.16 -3.07
CA GLU A 84 -7.57 8.79 -3.49
C GLU A 84 -9.07 8.55 -3.46
N ARG A 85 -9.76 9.00 -2.40
CA ARG A 85 -11.22 8.95 -2.30
C ARG A 85 -11.89 9.74 -3.43
N LYS A 86 -11.36 10.91 -3.81
CA LYS A 86 -11.85 11.68 -4.97
C LYS A 86 -11.67 10.92 -6.29
N LYS A 87 -10.50 10.30 -6.50
CA LYS A 87 -10.24 9.47 -7.69
C LYS A 87 -11.18 8.29 -7.77
N GLU A 88 -11.42 7.62 -6.65
CA GLU A 88 -12.34 6.48 -6.60
C GLU A 88 -13.79 6.89 -6.85
N ILE A 89 -14.24 8.01 -6.26
CA ILE A 89 -15.56 8.59 -6.56
C ILE A 89 -15.70 8.90 -8.05
N GLN A 90 -14.67 9.49 -8.67
CA GLN A 90 -14.70 9.81 -10.09
C GLN A 90 -14.77 8.53 -10.94
N ARG A 91 -13.95 7.52 -10.63
CA ARG A 91 -13.98 6.23 -11.31
C ARG A 91 -15.37 5.56 -11.23
N ILE A 92 -16.02 5.64 -10.08
CA ILE A 92 -17.39 5.12 -9.90
C ILE A 92 -18.38 5.90 -10.78
N ARG A 93 -18.26 7.23 -10.87
CA ARG A 93 -19.08 8.03 -11.78
C ARG A 93 -18.85 7.62 -13.23
N ASP A 94 -17.60 7.57 -13.67
CA ASP A 94 -17.26 7.25 -15.06
C ASP A 94 -17.79 5.86 -15.46
N ASN A 95 -17.74 4.88 -14.55
CA ASN A 95 -18.21 3.52 -14.82
C ASN A 95 -19.72 3.35 -14.76
N TYR A 96 -20.43 4.08 -13.88
CA TYR A 96 -21.81 3.78 -13.54
C TYR A 96 -22.80 4.91 -13.82
N GLN A 97 -22.37 6.15 -14.01
CA GLN A 97 -23.28 7.29 -14.12
C GLN A 97 -24.22 7.15 -15.33
N GLU A 98 -23.68 6.91 -16.53
CA GLU A 98 -24.50 6.75 -17.74
C GLU A 98 -25.45 5.54 -17.62
N TYR A 99 -24.94 4.42 -17.11
CA TYR A 99 -25.74 3.23 -16.87
C TYR A 99 -26.91 3.50 -15.92
N LEU A 100 -26.66 4.17 -14.78
CA LEU A 100 -27.71 4.49 -13.80
C LEU A 100 -28.68 5.55 -14.31
N GLU A 101 -28.19 6.57 -15.02
CA GLU A 101 -29.02 7.61 -15.63
C GLU A 101 -29.97 7.03 -16.70
N SER A 102 -29.58 5.94 -17.38
CA SER A 102 -30.45 5.23 -18.33
C SER A 102 -31.59 4.42 -17.68
N LYS A 103 -31.51 4.11 -16.37
CA LYS A 103 -32.52 3.28 -15.69
C LYS A 103 -33.75 4.06 -15.30
N THR A 104 -34.91 3.39 -15.25
CA THR A 104 -36.16 3.99 -14.75
C THR A 104 -36.09 4.21 -13.23
N THR A 105 -36.92 5.11 -12.71
CA THR A 105 -36.97 5.42 -11.27
C THR A 105 -37.27 4.20 -10.40
N PRO A 106 -38.21 3.29 -10.75
CA PRO A 106 -38.42 2.04 -10.00
C PRO A 106 -37.18 1.15 -10.01
N ALA A 107 -36.54 0.97 -11.17
CA ALA A 107 -35.34 0.14 -11.29
C ALA A 107 -34.17 0.68 -10.43
N LEU A 108 -34.02 2.00 -10.33
CA LEU A 108 -33.03 2.61 -9.43
C LEU A 108 -33.33 2.35 -7.95
N GLN A 109 -34.61 2.35 -7.55
CA GLN A 109 -35.00 2.03 -6.17
C GLN A 109 -34.73 0.56 -5.81
N ASP A 110 -34.89 -0.34 -6.78
CA ASP A 110 -34.57 -1.76 -6.59
C ASP A 110 -33.05 -1.98 -6.53
N LEU A 111 -32.28 -1.35 -7.43
CA LEU A 111 -30.81 -1.36 -7.38
C LEU A 111 -30.24 -0.77 -6.09
N ARG A 112 -30.92 0.20 -5.48
CA ARG A 112 -30.54 0.74 -4.17
C ARG A 112 -30.74 -0.25 -3.03
N LYS A 113 -31.72 -1.15 -3.14
CA LYS A 113 -31.96 -2.21 -2.14
C LYS A 113 -31.02 -3.40 -2.32
N ASP A 114 -30.42 -3.54 -3.50
CA ASP A 114 -29.44 -4.58 -3.78
C ASP A 114 -28.15 -4.36 -2.96
N LYS A 115 -27.68 -5.42 -2.31
CA LYS A 115 -26.43 -5.48 -1.54
C LYS A 115 -25.24 -5.97 -2.38
N GLY A 116 -25.46 -6.20 -3.67
CA GLY A 116 -24.43 -6.63 -4.63
C GLY A 116 -23.41 -5.55 -4.98
N HIS A 117 -22.81 -5.69 -6.17
CA HIS A 117 -21.67 -4.89 -6.64
C HIS A 117 -21.97 -3.38 -6.72
N ILE A 118 -23.23 -3.01 -6.89
CA ILE A 118 -23.71 -1.62 -7.00
C ILE A 118 -23.81 -0.91 -5.64
N SER A 119 -23.67 -1.64 -4.51
CA SER A 119 -23.72 -1.05 -3.16
C SER A 119 -22.71 0.08 -2.92
N MET A 120 -21.55 0.03 -3.59
CA MET A 120 -20.53 1.08 -3.55
C MET A 120 -20.96 2.40 -4.23
N SER A 121 -22.06 2.40 -4.97
CA SER A 121 -22.58 3.52 -5.75
C SER A 121 -23.96 4.03 -5.27
N HIS A 122 -24.44 3.58 -4.10
CA HIS A 122 -25.74 4.02 -3.56
C HIS A 122 -25.89 5.54 -3.46
N TRP A 123 -24.81 6.25 -3.12
CA TRP A 123 -24.80 7.71 -3.07
C TRP A 123 -25.06 8.35 -4.46
N LEU A 124 -24.59 7.73 -5.54
CA LEU A 124 -24.81 8.20 -6.92
C LEU A 124 -26.25 7.94 -7.37
N ILE A 125 -26.83 6.80 -6.96
CA ILE A 125 -28.26 6.51 -7.18
C ILE A 125 -29.12 7.57 -6.47
N ASP A 126 -28.80 7.92 -5.22
CA ASP A 126 -29.51 8.94 -4.46
C ASP A 126 -29.41 10.32 -5.12
N GLU A 127 -28.26 10.70 -5.67
CA GLU A 127 -28.10 11.94 -6.45
C GLU A 127 -28.99 11.95 -7.71
N ILE A 128 -29.02 10.86 -8.47
CA ILE A 128 -29.84 10.76 -9.70
C ILE A 128 -31.33 10.82 -9.35
N LEU A 129 -31.75 10.09 -8.30
CA LEU A 129 -33.13 10.13 -7.82
C LEU A 129 -33.53 11.53 -7.34
N ALA A 130 -32.63 12.26 -6.66
CA ALA A 130 -32.88 13.62 -6.22
C ALA A 130 -33.03 14.60 -7.40
N LYS A 131 -32.22 14.45 -8.46
CA LYS A 131 -32.34 15.26 -9.68
C LYS A 131 -33.68 15.05 -10.40
N ARG A 132 -34.21 13.82 -10.42
CA ARG A 132 -35.49 13.49 -11.09
C ARG A 132 -36.74 13.92 -10.33
N LYS A 133 -36.60 14.24 -9.03
CA LYS A 133 -37.68 14.76 -8.19
C LYS A 133 -37.79 16.28 -8.22
N LYS A 134 -36.82 16.97 -8.83
CA LYS A 134 -36.88 18.39 -9.16
C LYS A 134 -37.43 18.56 -10.56
#